data_AF-A0A1Z9Q5F4-F1
#
_entry.id   AF-A0A1Z9Q5F4-F1
#
_cell.length_a   1.000
_cell.length_b   1.000
_cell.length_c   1.000
_cell.angle_alpha   90.00
_cell.angle_beta   90.00
_cell.angle_gamma   90.00
#
_symmetry.space_group_name_H-M   'P 1'
#
loop_
_entity.id
_entity.type
_entity.pdbx_description
1 polymer ?
#
loop_
_entity_poly.entity_id
_entity_poly.type
_entity_poly.pdbx_seq_one_letter_code
_entity_poly.pdbx_strand_id
1 'polypeptide(L)'
;MSELLDTTPELQEHFSRMDGPIPGEGLTSDPDDPYPWEQPPEFTVLQEAIDYLFVTLTEEASYEGLVESALGGGTIMELTRLVLFKGFTEGKWNADLFLLLVEPTAYMIMGILERAGVNDYIVMNDDDEDLFGAELSGEVKENLNNKEAPDDIVEPTSPSLMARQ
;
A
#
# COMPACT_ATOMS: atom_id res chain seq x y z
N MET A 1 -9.20 -15.57 -45.95
CA MET A 1 -8.04 -15.00 -45.24
C MET A 1 -8.23 -13.49 -45.21
N SER A 2 -8.32 -12.90 -44.01
CA SER A 2 -8.75 -11.52 -43.70
C SER A 2 -10.27 -11.37 -43.49
N GLU A 3 -10.79 -12.07 -42.47
CA GLU A 3 -11.99 -11.58 -41.77
C GLU A 3 -11.62 -10.28 -41.05
N LEU A 4 -12.29 -9.21 -41.46
CA LEU A 4 -12.24 -7.88 -40.87
C LEU A 4 -12.74 -7.94 -39.43
N LEU A 5 -11.99 -7.32 -38.51
CA LEU A 5 -12.47 -6.99 -37.18
C LEU A 5 -13.65 -6.02 -37.31
N ASP A 6 -14.86 -6.54 -37.16
CA ASP A 6 -16.08 -5.75 -37.03
C ASP A 6 -16.15 -5.23 -35.59
N THR A 7 -15.42 -4.15 -35.30
CA THR A 7 -15.56 -3.42 -34.04
C THR A 7 -16.95 -2.79 -34.03
N THR A 8 -17.85 -3.35 -33.23
CA THR A 8 -19.16 -2.76 -32.96
C THR A 8 -18.98 -1.31 -32.47
N PRO A 9 -19.83 -0.36 -32.90
CA PRO A 9 -19.75 1.04 -32.47
C PRO A 9 -19.78 1.21 -30.94
N GLU A 10 -20.42 0.26 -30.24
CA GLU A 10 -20.44 0.12 -28.77
C GLU A 10 -19.03 -0.07 -28.17
N LEU A 11 -18.16 -0.87 -28.81
CA LEU A 11 -16.77 -1.09 -28.36
C LEU A 11 -15.92 0.17 -28.57
N GLN A 12 -16.12 0.86 -29.70
CA GLN A 12 -15.39 2.09 -30.01
C GLN A 12 -15.77 3.25 -29.10
N GLU A 13 -17.04 3.33 -28.69
CA GLU A 13 -17.51 4.25 -27.65
C GLU A 13 -16.88 3.92 -26.29
N HIS A 14 -16.72 2.64 -25.96
CA HIS A 14 -16.08 2.20 -24.72
C HIS A 14 -14.57 2.53 -24.68
N PHE A 15 -13.84 2.36 -25.79
CA PHE A 15 -12.44 2.78 -25.90
C PHE A 15 -12.26 4.30 -25.79
N SER A 16 -13.24 5.07 -26.28
CA SER A 16 -13.21 6.55 -26.23
C SER A 16 -13.53 7.11 -24.83
N ARG A 17 -14.06 6.28 -23.91
CA ARG A 17 -14.36 6.65 -22.52
C ARG A 17 -13.23 6.29 -21.54
N MET A 18 -12.15 5.66 -22.00
CA MET A 18 -10.96 5.48 -21.18
C MET A 18 -10.19 6.80 -21.13
N ASP A 19 -10.31 7.50 -20.01
CA ASP A 19 -9.76 8.82 -19.71
C ASP A 19 -8.22 8.76 -19.46
N GLY A 20 -7.50 8.09 -20.35
CA GLY A 20 -6.05 8.00 -20.31
C GLY A 20 -5.39 9.24 -20.92
N PRO A 21 -4.15 9.58 -20.53
CA PRO A 21 -3.42 10.69 -21.13
C PRO A 21 -3.31 10.49 -22.65
N ILE A 22 -3.58 11.55 -23.41
CA ILE A 22 -3.54 11.52 -24.88
C ILE A 22 -2.10 11.20 -25.30
N PRO A 23 -1.87 10.27 -26.25
CA PRO A 23 -0.52 10.00 -26.76
C PRO A 23 0.17 11.30 -27.20
N GLY A 24 1.30 11.62 -26.57
CA GLY A 24 2.05 12.87 -26.81
C GLY A 24 1.72 14.03 -25.87
N GLU A 25 0.83 13.85 -24.89
CA GLU A 25 0.49 14.87 -23.89
C GLU A 25 1.71 15.29 -23.05
N GLY A 26 2.61 14.35 -22.72
CA GLY A 26 3.92 14.66 -22.11
C GLY A 26 4.86 15.50 -22.99
N LEU A 27 4.58 15.67 -24.29
CA LEU A 27 5.33 16.59 -25.18
C LEU A 27 4.67 17.97 -25.30
N THR A 28 3.44 18.11 -24.79
CA THR A 28 2.66 19.35 -24.82
C THR A 28 2.42 19.95 -23.44
N SER A 29 2.74 19.21 -22.38
CA SER A 29 2.75 19.73 -21.01
C SER A 29 3.72 20.89 -20.89
N ASP A 30 3.40 21.86 -20.05
CA ASP A 30 4.23 23.04 -19.83
C ASP A 30 5.53 22.61 -19.13
N PRO A 31 6.72 22.79 -19.75
CA PRO A 31 7.98 22.45 -19.11
C PRO A 31 8.25 23.23 -17.82
N ASP A 32 7.59 24.39 -17.65
CA ASP A 32 7.73 25.24 -16.47
C ASP A 32 6.75 24.85 -15.34
N ASP A 33 5.79 23.95 -15.58
CA ASP A 33 4.84 23.43 -14.57
C ASP A 33 4.66 21.89 -14.68
N PRO A 34 5.71 21.12 -14.37
CA PRO A 34 5.65 19.66 -14.43
C PRO A 34 4.82 19.07 -13.28
N TYR A 35 4.18 17.92 -13.51
CA TYR A 35 3.44 17.25 -12.45
C TYR A 35 4.37 16.79 -11.31
N PRO A 36 3.90 16.68 -10.06
CA PRO A 36 4.74 16.24 -8.94
C PRO A 36 5.40 14.88 -9.14
N TRP A 37 4.72 13.93 -9.80
CA TRP A 37 5.26 12.59 -10.13
C TRP A 37 6.20 12.57 -11.34
N GLU A 38 6.32 13.68 -12.08
CA GLU A 38 7.32 13.86 -13.15
C GLU A 38 8.63 14.43 -12.62
N GLN A 39 8.63 14.91 -11.38
CA GLN A 39 9.81 15.43 -10.70
C GLN A 39 10.54 14.33 -9.90
N PRO A 40 11.82 14.56 -9.54
CA PRO A 40 12.52 13.69 -8.61
C PRO A 40 11.73 13.55 -7.30
N PRO A 41 11.57 12.32 -6.78
CA PRO A 41 10.79 12.12 -5.57
C PRO A 41 11.47 12.73 -4.35
N GLU A 42 10.67 13.13 -3.36
CA GLU A 42 11.16 13.68 -2.10
C GLU A 42 11.98 12.65 -1.31
N PHE A 43 11.48 11.41 -1.23
CA PHE A 43 12.16 10.31 -0.58
C PHE A 43 12.77 9.34 -1.59
N THR A 44 14.03 8.98 -1.36
CA THR A 44 14.74 7.94 -2.12
C THR A 44 15.24 6.82 -1.23
N VAL A 45 15.17 7.01 0.10
CA VAL A 45 15.60 6.06 1.11
C VAL A 45 14.37 5.46 1.80
N LEU A 46 14.32 4.12 1.86
CA LEU A 46 13.20 3.39 2.46
C LEU A 46 12.91 3.82 3.90
N GLN A 47 13.94 3.91 4.74
CA GLN A 47 13.77 4.26 6.15
C GLN A 47 13.14 5.65 6.33
N GLU A 48 13.57 6.64 5.55
CA GLU A 48 13.06 8.01 5.65
C GLU A 48 11.56 8.08 5.27
N ALA A 49 11.17 7.33 4.24
CA ALA A 49 9.77 7.24 3.82
C ALA A 49 8.91 6.49 4.86
N ILE A 50 9.44 5.45 5.51
CA ILE A 50 8.77 4.76 6.62
C ILE A 50 8.58 5.71 7.80
N ASP A 51 9.62 6.46 8.19
CA ASP A 51 9.55 7.41 9.29
C ASP A 51 8.49 8.50 9.02
N TYR A 52 8.43 9.00 7.78
CA TYR A 52 7.40 9.92 7.32
C TYR A 52 6.00 9.31 7.45
N LEU A 53 5.79 8.11 6.90
CA LEU A 53 4.51 7.41 6.96
C LEU A 53 4.06 7.16 8.40
N PHE A 54 4.97 6.78 9.30
CA PHE A 54 4.65 6.58 10.71
C PHE A 54 4.11 7.86 11.34
N VAL A 55 4.75 9.01 11.10
CA VAL A 55 4.27 10.30 11.59
C VAL A 55 2.89 10.60 11.00
N THR A 56 2.74 10.52 9.68
CA THR A 56 1.46 10.83 9.01
C THR A 56 0.32 9.92 9.47
N LEU A 57 0.54 8.61 9.61
CA LEU A 57 -0.49 7.66 10.01
C LEU A 57 -0.90 7.80 11.48
N THR A 58 -0.02 8.34 12.33
CA THR A 58 -0.29 8.56 13.75
C THR A 58 -0.84 9.96 14.06
N GLU A 59 -0.99 10.82 13.06
CA GLU A 59 -1.74 12.06 13.19
C GLU A 59 -3.23 11.78 13.45
N GLU A 60 -3.85 12.57 14.33
CA GLU A 60 -5.23 12.37 14.81
C GLU A 60 -6.23 12.19 13.66
N ALA A 61 -6.17 13.05 12.64
CA ALA A 61 -7.08 13.00 11.49
C ALA A 61 -6.93 11.73 10.65
N SER A 62 -5.69 11.30 10.42
CA SER A 62 -5.41 10.08 9.65
C SER A 62 -5.75 8.83 10.45
N TYR A 63 -5.44 8.83 11.75
CA TYR A 63 -5.75 7.74 12.66
C TYR A 63 -7.26 7.46 12.72
N GLU A 64 -8.07 8.48 12.98
CA GLU A 64 -9.53 8.33 13.03
C GLU A 64 -10.10 7.83 11.70
N GLY A 65 -9.66 8.43 10.59
CA GLY A 65 -10.11 8.04 9.25
C GLY A 65 -9.78 6.59 8.89
N LEU A 66 -8.62 6.08 9.31
CA LEU A 66 -8.22 4.68 9.08
C LEU A 66 -9.07 3.71 9.90
N VAL A 67 -9.29 4.02 11.18
CA VAL A 67 -10.13 3.18 12.06
C VAL A 67 -11.56 3.14 11.55
N GLU A 68 -12.15 4.29 11.21
CA GLU A 68 -13.50 4.36 10.65
C GLU A 68 -13.62 3.59 9.32
N SER A 69 -12.62 3.71 8.44
CA SER A 69 -12.65 3.03 7.15
C SER A 69 -12.51 1.52 7.28
N ALA A 70 -11.68 1.04 8.21
CA ALA A 70 -11.56 -0.39 8.51
C ALA A 70 -12.85 -0.96 9.11
N LEU A 71 -13.49 -0.23 10.04
CA LEU A 71 -14.81 -0.61 10.58
C LEU A 71 -15.92 -0.58 9.52
N GLY A 72 -15.77 0.28 8.50
CA GLY A 72 -16.64 0.34 7.32
C GLY A 72 -16.48 -0.83 6.34
N GLY A 73 -15.59 -1.79 6.63
CA GLY A 73 -15.34 -2.97 5.80
C GLY A 73 -14.25 -2.78 4.75
N GLY A 74 -13.48 -1.69 4.81
CA GLY A 74 -12.29 -1.52 3.96
C GLY A 74 -11.20 -2.50 4.36
N THR A 75 -10.53 -3.10 3.39
CA THR A 75 -9.39 -3.99 3.65
C THR A 75 -8.12 -3.22 3.98
N ILE A 76 -7.21 -3.84 4.73
CA ILE A 76 -5.90 -3.25 5.05
C ILE A 76 -5.15 -2.89 3.76
N MET A 77 -5.25 -3.76 2.74
CA MET A 77 -4.56 -3.52 1.47
C MET A 77 -5.14 -2.34 0.70
N GLU A 78 -6.45 -2.14 0.69
CA GLU A 78 -7.07 -0.97 0.07
C GLU A 78 -6.66 0.33 0.77
N LEU A 79 -6.66 0.34 2.11
CA LEU A 79 -6.23 1.51 2.89
C LEU A 79 -4.74 1.82 2.64
N THR A 80 -3.91 0.78 2.61
CA THR A 80 -2.49 0.89 2.27
C THR A 80 -2.31 1.51 0.88
N ARG A 81 -3.03 0.99 -0.12
CA ARG A 81 -2.99 1.50 -1.50
C ARG A 81 -3.42 2.97 -1.55
N LEU A 82 -4.48 3.34 -0.84
CA LEU A 82 -4.97 4.71 -0.79
C LEU A 82 -3.90 5.69 -0.26
N VAL A 83 -3.28 5.34 0.87
CA VAL A 83 -2.22 6.15 1.49
C VAL A 83 -1.01 6.25 0.55
N LEU A 84 -0.55 5.13 0.00
CA LEU A 84 0.63 5.10 -0.84
C LEU A 84 0.41 5.78 -2.19
N PHE A 85 -0.80 5.68 -2.75
CA PHE A 85 -1.13 6.31 -4.02
C PHE A 85 -1.20 7.82 -3.88
N LYS A 86 -1.75 8.32 -2.77
CA LYS A 86 -1.73 9.75 -2.45
C LYS A 86 -0.29 10.28 -2.45
N GLY A 87 0.62 9.66 -1.71
CA GLY A 87 2.01 10.13 -1.68
C GLY A 87 2.74 9.96 -3.01
N PHE A 88 2.38 8.96 -3.82
CA PHE A 88 2.90 8.84 -5.19
C PHE A 88 2.46 10.02 -6.06
N THR A 89 1.18 10.40 -6.03
CA THR A 89 0.66 11.58 -6.77
C THR A 89 1.22 12.90 -6.25
N GLU A 90 1.66 12.96 -4.99
CA GLU A 90 2.34 14.11 -4.42
C GLU A 90 3.85 14.13 -4.72
N GLY A 91 4.39 13.13 -5.42
CA GLY A 91 5.82 13.04 -5.73
C GLY A 91 6.68 12.64 -4.52
N LYS A 92 6.12 12.01 -3.49
CA LYS A 92 6.88 11.60 -2.29
C LYS A 92 7.85 10.45 -2.58
N TRP A 93 7.47 9.51 -3.44
CA TRP A 93 8.25 8.33 -3.78
C TRP A 93 8.02 7.90 -5.23
N ASN A 94 8.95 7.13 -5.79
CA ASN A 94 8.78 6.49 -7.10
C ASN A 94 8.03 5.14 -6.98
N ALA A 95 7.73 4.52 -8.12
CA ALA A 95 7.01 3.23 -8.16
C ALA A 95 7.80 2.08 -7.51
N ASP A 96 9.14 2.11 -7.58
CA ASP A 96 9.97 1.08 -6.95
C ASP A 96 9.87 1.18 -5.42
N LEU A 97 9.98 2.39 -4.87
CA LEU A 97 9.86 2.63 -3.45
C LEU A 97 8.42 2.42 -2.97
N PHE A 98 7.42 2.77 -3.79
CA PHE A 98 6.02 2.43 -3.54
C PHE A 98 5.85 0.94 -3.23
N LEU A 99 6.40 0.06 -4.08
CA LEU A 99 6.29 -1.40 -3.90
C LEU A 99 6.94 -1.87 -2.59
N LEU A 100 8.11 -1.31 -2.25
CA LEU A 100 8.80 -1.61 -0.99
C LEU A 100 8.04 -1.10 0.24
N LEU A 101 7.23 -0.05 0.09
CA LEU A 101 6.46 0.55 1.18
C LEU A 101 5.12 -0.15 1.43
N VAL A 102 4.62 -0.98 0.51
CA VAL A 102 3.33 -1.68 0.67
C VAL A 102 3.28 -2.48 1.96
N GLU A 103 4.23 -3.38 2.15
CA GLU A 103 4.28 -4.26 3.32
C GLU A 103 4.42 -3.49 4.65
N PRO A 104 5.42 -2.58 4.84
CA PRO A 104 5.55 -1.87 6.11
C PRO A 104 4.34 -0.97 6.41
N THR A 105 3.72 -0.38 5.39
CA THR A 105 2.51 0.45 5.57
C THR A 105 1.33 -0.39 6.03
N ALA A 106 1.12 -1.57 5.45
CA ALA A 106 0.07 -2.48 5.89
C ALA A 106 0.25 -2.88 7.36
N TYR A 107 1.47 -3.19 7.80
CA TYR A 107 1.76 -3.50 9.21
C TYR A 107 1.54 -2.31 10.15
N MET A 108 1.88 -1.09 9.73
CA MET A 108 1.58 0.10 10.53
C MET A 108 0.08 0.31 10.72
N ILE A 109 -0.72 0.11 9.65
CA ILE A 109 -2.18 0.21 9.72
C ILE A 109 -2.76 -0.88 10.61
N MET A 110 -2.30 -2.13 10.49
CA MET A 110 -2.71 -3.22 11.40
C MET A 110 -2.42 -2.87 12.87
N GLY A 111 -1.21 -2.38 13.18
CA GLY A 111 -0.87 -1.98 14.54
C GLY A 111 -1.71 -0.82 15.08
N ILE A 112 -2.14 0.11 14.21
CA ILE A 112 -3.08 1.19 14.56
C ILE A 112 -4.45 0.61 14.94
N LEU A 113 -4.97 -0.34 14.16
CA LEU A 113 -6.27 -0.97 14.41
C LEU A 113 -6.26 -1.82 15.69
N GLU A 114 -5.23 -2.63 15.90
CA GLU A 114 -5.05 -3.41 17.13
C GLU A 114 -4.99 -2.49 18.36
N ARG A 115 -4.27 -1.37 18.25
CA ARG A 115 -4.21 -0.36 19.32
C ARG A 115 -5.57 0.33 19.55
N ALA A 116 -6.39 0.48 18.52
CA ALA A 116 -7.76 0.96 18.62
C ALA A 116 -8.75 -0.09 19.18
N GLY A 117 -8.31 -1.34 19.36
CA GLY A 117 -9.15 -2.45 19.83
C GLY A 117 -9.95 -3.14 18.71
N VAL A 118 -9.60 -2.91 17.45
CA VAL A 118 -10.19 -3.56 16.28
C VAL A 118 -9.31 -4.76 15.91
N ASN A 119 -9.76 -5.96 16.29
CA ASN A 119 -9.03 -7.21 16.02
C ASN A 119 -9.61 -8.03 14.87
N ASP A 120 -10.80 -7.65 14.38
CA ASP A 120 -11.50 -8.32 13.29
C ASP A 120 -11.45 -7.40 12.06
N TYR A 121 -10.37 -7.52 11.30
CA TYR A 121 -10.15 -6.76 10.06
C TYR A 121 -9.74 -7.70 8.93
N ILE A 122 -10.09 -7.31 7.70
CA ILE A 122 -9.79 -8.09 6.51
C ILE A 122 -8.48 -7.55 5.91
N VAL A 123 -7.48 -8.41 5.76
CA VAL A 123 -6.17 -7.99 5.23
C VAL A 123 -6.23 -7.72 3.72
N MET A 124 -6.81 -8.66 2.97
CA MET A 124 -6.90 -8.63 1.51
C MET A 124 -8.16 -9.38 1.07
N ASN A 125 -8.78 -8.95 -0.02
CA ASN A 125 -9.86 -9.71 -0.64
C ASN A 125 -9.28 -10.79 -1.56
N ASP A 126 -10.02 -11.89 -1.76
CA ASP A 126 -9.62 -12.99 -2.65
C ASP A 126 -9.37 -12.51 -4.10
N ASP A 127 -10.09 -11.46 -4.54
CA ASP A 127 -9.96 -10.87 -5.87
C ASP A 127 -8.67 -10.02 -6.03
N ASP A 128 -8.01 -9.64 -4.92
CA ASP A 128 -6.81 -8.81 -4.91
C ASP A 128 -5.51 -9.64 -4.75
N GLU A 129 -5.56 -10.98 -4.64
CA GLU A 129 -4.35 -11.81 -4.44
C GLU A 129 -3.28 -11.62 -5.54
N ASP A 130 -3.69 -11.31 -6.77
CA ASP A 130 -2.79 -11.13 -7.92
C ASP A 130 -2.22 -9.70 -8.06
N LEU A 131 -2.67 -8.77 -7.23
CA LEU A 131 -2.46 -7.33 -7.38
C LEU A 131 -0.99 -6.89 -7.46
N PHE A 132 -0.09 -7.56 -6.72
CA PHE A 132 1.33 -7.24 -6.70
C PHE A 132 2.20 -8.25 -7.46
N GLY A 133 1.58 -9.17 -8.22
CA GLY A 133 2.27 -10.14 -9.08
C GLY A 133 3.19 -11.13 -8.33
N ALA A 134 3.17 -11.12 -7.00
CA ALA A 134 3.94 -12.03 -6.17
C ALA A 134 3.05 -13.21 -5.77
N GLU A 135 2.96 -14.22 -6.63
CA GLU A 135 2.48 -15.54 -6.20
C GLU A 135 3.47 -16.07 -5.16
N LEU A 136 3.10 -15.96 -3.88
CA LEU A 136 3.75 -16.72 -2.82
C LEU A 136 3.63 -18.20 -3.18
N SER A 137 4.76 -18.92 -3.25
CA SER A 137 4.73 -20.36 -3.52
C SER A 137 3.81 -21.05 -2.51
N GLY A 138 3.07 -22.08 -2.93
CA GLY A 138 2.05 -22.73 -2.10
C GLY A 138 2.54 -23.20 -0.72
N GLU A 139 3.84 -23.48 -0.60
CA GLU A 139 4.50 -23.83 0.67
C GLU A 139 4.53 -22.65 1.66
N VAL A 140 4.67 -21.40 1.18
CA VAL A 140 4.67 -20.22 2.06
C VAL A 140 3.26 -19.89 2.55
N LYS A 141 2.24 -20.04 1.67
CA LYS A 141 0.81 -19.85 2.03
C LYS A 141 0.37 -20.82 3.15
N GLU A 142 0.80 -22.08 3.08
CA GLU A 142 0.47 -23.09 4.10
C GLU A 142 1.14 -22.81 5.47
N ASN A 143 2.35 -22.23 5.47
CA ASN A 143 3.07 -21.88 6.69
C ASN A 143 2.53 -20.62 7.38
N LEU A 144 1.92 -19.69 6.65
CA LEU A 144 1.29 -18.49 7.22
C LEU A 144 -0.03 -18.83 7.93
N ASN A 145 -0.83 -19.74 7.37
CA ASN A 145 -2.10 -20.17 7.97
C ASN A 145 -1.94 -21.02 9.24
N ASN A 146 -0.74 -21.56 9.49
CA ASN A 146 -0.46 -22.42 10.64
C ASN A 146 0.36 -21.73 11.76
N LYS A 147 0.56 -20.41 11.70
CA LYS A 147 1.13 -19.66 12.82
C LYS A 147 0.02 -19.21 13.76
N GLU A 148 -0.36 -20.08 14.68
CA GLU A 148 -0.74 -19.58 16.01
C GLU A 148 0.45 -18.78 16.54
N ALA A 149 0.20 -17.52 16.90
CA ALA A 149 1.21 -16.68 17.54
C ALA A 149 1.77 -17.44 18.75
N PRO A 150 3.11 -17.54 18.92
CA PRO A 150 3.64 -18.13 20.13
C PRO A 150 3.20 -17.25 21.32
N ASP A 151 2.40 -17.84 22.22
CA ASP A 151 1.85 -17.21 23.44
C ASP A 151 2.90 -16.68 24.43
N ASP A 152 4.19 -16.90 24.16
CA ASP A 152 5.28 -16.52 25.07
C ASP A 152 6.01 -15.27 24.57
N ILE A 153 5.45 -14.10 24.87
CA ILE A 153 6.29 -12.90 25.06
C ILE A 153 7.11 -13.16 26.32
N VAL A 154 8.27 -13.80 26.16
CA VAL A 154 9.24 -13.92 27.24
C VAL A 154 9.75 -12.50 27.52
N GLU A 155 9.25 -11.90 28.59
CA GLU A 155 9.83 -10.66 29.13
C GLU A 155 11.35 -10.84 29.22
N PRO A 156 12.17 -9.90 28.68
CA PRO A 156 13.60 -10.00 28.83
C PRO A 156 13.96 -9.76 30.30
N THR A 157 14.00 -10.85 31.06
CA THR A 157 14.57 -10.86 32.41
C THR A 157 16.06 -10.57 32.29
N SER A 158 16.38 -9.28 32.21
CA SER A 158 17.75 -8.80 32.31
C SER A 158 18.29 -9.22 33.68
N PRO A 159 19.32 -10.08 33.77
CA PRO A 159 19.90 -10.39 35.06
C PRO A 159 20.54 -9.12 35.60
N SER A 160 20.01 -8.62 36.72
CA SER A 160 20.53 -7.47 37.45
C SER A 160 22.04 -7.61 37.68
N LEU A 161 22.79 -6.56 37.32
CA LEU A 161 24.23 -6.42 37.54
C LEU A 161 24.65 -6.51 39.03
N MET A 162 23.69 -6.61 39.96
CA MET A 162 23.96 -6.85 41.38
C MET A 162 24.24 -8.31 41.75
N ALA A 163 24.10 -9.27 40.82
CA ALA A 163 24.35 -10.69 41.12
C ALA A 163 25.81 -11.14 40.97
N ARG A 164 26.74 -10.23 40.63
CA ARG A 164 28.18 -10.51 40.62
C ARG A 164 28.86 -9.75 41.75
N GLN A 165 28.83 -10.34 42.94
CA GLN A 165 29.82 -10.11 43.99
C GLN A 165 30.76 -11.31 44.07
#